data_AF-A0A2V7F1T0-F1
#
_entry.id   AF-A0A2V7F1T0-F1
#
_cell.length_a   1.000
_cell.length_b   1.000
_cell.length_c   1.000
_cell.angle_alpha   90.00
_cell.angle_beta   90.00
_cell.angle_gamma   90.00
#
_symmetry.space_group_name_H-M   'P 1'
#
loop_
_entity.id
_entity.type
_entity.pdbx_description
1 polymer ?
#
loop_
_entity_poly.entity_id
_entity_poly.type
_entity_poly.pdbx_seq_one_letter_code
_entity_poly.pdbx_strand_id
1 'polypeptide(L)'
;MSAMRTQQEGEEWGAGPLLDHASHRPAACCDVAWRPSNAQKLRVSERSRPPFLALLLTALLALTISTAGAQPKREDPLQSEQKKLQQTQKRLKEEREKAAAARARETSLLAELEEIERRLAEKQTEVARLAARIKRTQSDIAALRGEIARLEGQRTTEEEALARLLRVMYRVHAQGGALPLILSGDDPVTRATAVRHLASLAALDARLIREYRGTWERVADRKGREEARQQELATLHADA
;
A
#
# COMPACT_ATOMS: atom_id res chain seq x y z
N MET A 1 14.52 -20.69 -63.36
CA MET A 1 13.26 -20.39 -64.08
C MET A 1 12.11 -20.67 -63.13
N SER A 2 11.09 -19.81 -63.15
CA SER A 2 9.88 -19.78 -62.27
C SER A 2 10.12 -19.16 -60.88
N ALA A 3 9.33 -18.21 -60.39
CA ALA A 3 8.27 -17.39 -60.97
C ALA A 3 8.04 -16.17 -60.05
N MET A 4 7.87 -14.99 -60.65
CA MET A 4 7.31 -13.79 -60.02
C MET A 4 5.78 -13.95 -59.83
N ARG A 5 5.25 -13.48 -58.68
CA ARG A 5 3.88 -12.97 -58.48
C ARG A 5 3.91 -12.00 -57.29
N THR A 6 3.82 -10.68 -57.50
CA THR A 6 2.59 -9.83 -57.52
C THR A 6 1.80 -9.80 -56.20
N GLN A 7 2.11 -8.77 -55.39
CA GLN A 7 1.20 -7.74 -54.83
C GLN A 7 -0.32 -7.91 -55.05
N GLN A 8 -1.12 -7.90 -53.97
CA GLN A 8 -2.32 -7.05 -53.86
C GLN A 8 -2.88 -6.96 -52.43
N GLU A 9 -3.36 -5.75 -52.11
CA GLU A 9 -4.01 -5.29 -50.89
C GLU A 9 -5.42 -5.88 -50.69
N GLY A 10 -5.94 -5.78 -49.47
CA GLY A 10 -7.35 -6.02 -49.17
C GLY A 10 -7.68 -5.88 -47.70
N GLU A 11 -8.07 -4.68 -47.30
CA GLU A 11 -8.61 -4.29 -46.00
C GLU A 11 -9.94 -5.02 -45.71
N GLU A 12 -10.16 -5.46 -44.46
CA GLU A 12 -11.50 -5.53 -43.86
C GLU A 12 -11.38 -5.67 -42.33
N TRP A 13 -11.35 -4.55 -41.60
CA TRP A 13 -11.64 -4.52 -40.16
C TRP A 13 -13.00 -3.87 -39.97
N GLY A 14 -14.03 -4.71 -39.89
CA GLY A 14 -15.39 -4.32 -39.60
C GLY A 14 -15.68 -4.25 -38.10
N ALA A 15 -16.41 -3.18 -37.74
CA ALA A 15 -17.37 -3.06 -36.64
C ALA A 15 -16.83 -3.05 -35.19
N GLY A 16 -16.80 -1.84 -34.61
CA GLY A 16 -16.98 -1.66 -33.17
C GLY A 16 -18.47 -1.79 -32.76
N PRO A 17 -18.77 -1.51 -31.49
CA PRO A 17 -19.99 -0.79 -31.19
C PRO A 17 -19.79 0.48 -30.40
N LEU A 18 -20.72 1.37 -30.70
CA LEU A 18 -21.00 2.71 -30.23
C LEU A 18 -21.20 2.79 -28.72
N LEU A 19 -20.84 3.96 -28.20
CA LEU A 19 -21.19 4.52 -26.91
C LEU A 19 -22.69 4.38 -26.59
N ASP A 20 -22.98 4.23 -25.29
CA ASP A 20 -24.12 4.93 -24.72
C ASP A 20 -23.70 5.69 -23.46
N HIS A 21 -24.12 6.95 -23.42
CA HIS A 21 -23.79 7.94 -22.41
C HIS A 21 -24.95 8.07 -21.41
N ALA A 22 -24.58 8.48 -20.20
CA ALA A 22 -25.39 9.22 -19.25
C ALA A 22 -26.39 8.43 -18.38
N SER A 23 -26.09 8.37 -17.09
CA SER A 23 -26.90 9.12 -16.14
C SER A 23 -26.15 9.36 -14.82
N HIS A 24 -25.99 10.65 -14.52
CA HIS A 24 -25.70 11.17 -13.20
C HIS A 24 -26.76 10.69 -12.19
N ARG A 25 -26.33 10.28 -10.99
CA ARG A 25 -26.90 10.79 -9.73
C ARG A 25 -25.94 10.59 -8.55
N PRO A 26 -25.99 11.50 -7.54
CA PRO A 26 -24.92 11.69 -6.57
C PRO A 26 -25.24 11.08 -5.19
N ALA A 27 -24.22 11.10 -4.34
CA ALA A 27 -24.28 11.15 -2.88
C ALA A 27 -24.93 9.95 -2.16
N ALA A 28 -24.08 9.03 -1.72
CA ALA A 28 -24.28 8.35 -0.45
C ALA A 28 -22.92 8.31 0.27
N CYS A 29 -22.77 9.22 1.24
CA CYS A 29 -21.76 9.15 2.27
C CYS A 29 -21.82 7.78 2.94
N CYS A 30 -20.76 7.00 2.81
CA CYS A 30 -20.46 5.94 3.75
C CYS A 30 -19.29 6.43 4.59
N ASP A 31 -19.64 7.14 5.67
CA ASP A 31 -18.82 7.31 6.86
C ASP A 31 -18.30 5.94 7.31
N VAL A 32 -17.05 5.61 6.95
CA VAL A 32 -16.31 4.60 7.69
C VAL A 32 -15.81 5.30 8.95
N ALA A 33 -16.75 5.45 9.88
CA ALA A 33 -16.52 5.88 11.23
C ALA A 33 -15.52 4.93 11.89
N TRP A 34 -14.29 5.43 12.00
CA TRP A 34 -13.25 4.89 12.86
C TRP A 34 -13.82 4.85 14.29
N ARG A 35 -14.20 3.66 14.76
CA ARG A 35 -14.67 3.42 16.13
C ARG A 35 -13.48 3.51 17.08
N PRO A 36 -13.47 4.43 18.07
CA PRO A 36 -12.67 4.24 19.26
C PRO A 36 -13.53 3.48 20.27
N SER A 37 -13.22 2.21 20.52
CA SER A 37 -13.69 1.55 21.76
C SER A 37 -12.51 1.34 22.68
N ASN A 38 -12.11 2.44 23.32
CA ASN A 38 -11.38 2.37 24.57
C ASN A 38 -12.38 2.22 25.72
N ALA A 39 -11.85 1.70 26.82
CA ALA A 39 -12.40 1.68 28.18
C ALA A 39 -13.30 0.49 28.55
N GLN A 40 -12.62 -0.51 29.12
CA GLN A 40 -12.84 -0.94 30.50
C GLN A 40 -14.25 -1.40 30.87
N LYS A 41 -14.46 -2.71 30.75
CA LYS A 41 -15.01 -3.49 31.85
C LYS A 41 -14.17 -4.75 32.02
N LEU A 42 -13.01 -4.60 32.66
CA LEU A 42 -12.41 -5.71 33.38
C LEU A 42 -13.44 -6.13 34.44
N ARG A 43 -14.13 -7.25 34.18
CA ARG A 43 -14.89 -7.93 35.22
C ARG A 43 -13.88 -8.45 36.23
N VAL A 44 -13.65 -7.68 37.28
CA VAL A 44 -13.20 -8.20 38.56
C VAL A 44 -14.39 -9.00 39.10
N SER A 45 -14.43 -10.28 38.76
CA SER A 45 -15.32 -11.24 39.39
C SER A 45 -14.73 -11.59 40.74
N GLU A 46 -15.53 -11.35 41.78
CA GLU A 46 -15.24 -11.57 43.17
C GLU A 46 -14.75 -13.01 43.46
N ARG A 47 -13.53 -13.08 43.96
CA ARG A 47 -13.12 -13.81 45.18
C ARG A 47 -14.14 -14.84 45.71
N SER A 48 -14.09 -16.07 45.22
CA SER A 48 -14.60 -17.25 45.95
C SER A 48 -13.47 -18.25 46.18
N ARG A 49 -13.02 -18.34 47.44
CA ARG A 49 -12.16 -19.41 47.96
C ARG A 49 -13.00 -20.68 48.25
N PRO A 50 -12.36 -21.87 48.37
CA PRO A 50 -12.81 -23.13 47.77
C PRO A 50 -13.54 -24.09 48.72
N PRO A 51 -14.26 -25.13 48.21
CA PRO A 51 -14.77 -26.22 49.04
C PRO A 51 -13.72 -27.35 49.16
N PHE A 52 -12.60 -27.11 49.85
CA PHE A 52 -11.69 -28.18 50.27
C PHE A 52 -11.85 -28.55 51.77
N LEU A 53 -12.85 -27.97 52.44
CA LEU A 53 -13.16 -28.24 53.86
C LEU A 53 -14.20 -29.34 54.09
N ALA A 54 -14.76 -29.94 53.03
CA ALA A 54 -15.82 -30.96 53.17
C ALA A 54 -15.32 -32.42 53.10
N LEU A 55 -14.03 -32.67 52.82
CA LEU A 55 -13.50 -34.04 52.73
C LEU A 55 -12.64 -34.48 53.93
N LEU A 56 -12.45 -33.60 54.92
CA LEU A 56 -11.66 -33.89 56.12
C LEU A 56 -12.52 -34.29 57.34
N LEU A 57 -13.85 -34.25 57.22
CA LEU A 57 -14.79 -34.51 58.32
C LEU A 57 -15.37 -35.94 58.34
N THR A 58 -15.09 -36.76 57.33
CA THR A 58 -15.57 -38.17 57.27
C THR A 58 -14.49 -39.21 57.57
N ALA A 59 -13.24 -38.80 57.82
CA ALA A 59 -12.14 -39.71 58.17
C ALA A 59 -11.85 -39.81 59.68
N LEU A 60 -12.65 -39.16 60.54
CA LEU A 60 -12.36 -39.01 61.98
C LEU A 60 -13.23 -39.87 62.91
N LEU A 61 -14.00 -40.84 62.40
CA LEU A 61 -14.93 -41.64 63.23
C LEU A 61 -14.84 -43.16 63.04
N ALA A 62 -13.69 -43.68 62.62
CA ALA A 62 -13.50 -45.12 62.51
C ALA A 62 -12.05 -45.54 62.79
N LEU A 63 -11.56 -45.35 64.02
CA LEU A 63 -10.49 -46.22 64.56
C LEU A 63 -10.34 -46.07 66.07
N THR A 64 -11.22 -46.75 66.82
CA THR A 64 -11.00 -47.05 68.25
C THR A 64 -10.91 -48.56 68.43
N ILE A 65 -9.71 -49.11 68.25
CA ILE A 65 -9.32 -50.39 68.87
C ILE A 65 -7.88 -50.23 69.38
N SER A 66 -7.75 -50.25 70.71
CA SER A 66 -6.50 -50.41 71.44
C SER A 66 -5.73 -51.64 70.98
N THR A 67 -4.43 -51.49 70.72
CA THR A 67 -3.47 -52.54 71.01
C THR A 67 -2.28 -51.96 71.77
N ALA A 68 -2.04 -52.61 72.91
CA ALA A 68 -0.98 -52.34 73.85
C ALA A 68 0.38 -52.86 73.33
N GLY A 69 1.45 -52.25 73.84
CA GLY A 69 2.77 -52.89 73.91
C GLY A 69 3.73 -52.52 72.79
N ALA A 70 4.66 -51.62 73.09
CA ALA A 70 6.09 -51.70 72.78
C ALA A 70 6.70 -50.33 73.08
N GLN A 71 7.50 -50.24 74.14
CA GLN A 71 8.35 -49.09 74.42
C GLN A 71 9.41 -48.96 73.32
N PRO A 72 9.45 -47.89 72.50
CA PRO A 72 10.70 -47.48 71.90
C PRO A 72 11.47 -46.64 72.92
N LYS A 73 12.73 -46.98 73.07
CA LYS A 73 13.77 -46.25 73.80
C LYS A 73 13.58 -44.72 73.63
N ARG A 74 13.35 -44.00 74.74
CA ARG A 74 13.30 -42.52 74.78
C ARG A 74 14.57 -41.96 74.15
N GLU A 75 14.47 -41.44 72.92
CA GLU A 75 15.36 -40.39 72.45
C GLU A 75 14.87 -39.07 73.07
N ASP A 76 15.80 -38.24 73.54
CA ASP A 76 15.50 -37.02 74.29
C ASP A 76 14.53 -36.10 73.54
N PRO A 77 13.42 -35.63 74.16
CA PRO A 77 12.45 -34.74 73.50
C PRO A 77 13.10 -33.45 72.97
N LEU A 78 14.20 -33.02 73.59
CA LEU A 78 15.02 -31.89 73.16
C LEU A 78 15.72 -32.11 71.79
N GLN A 79 16.17 -33.34 71.50
CA GLN A 79 16.77 -33.66 70.21
C GLN A 79 15.71 -33.68 69.09
N SER A 80 14.47 -34.08 69.42
CA SER A 80 13.36 -34.07 68.46
C SER A 80 12.95 -32.64 68.07
N GLU A 81 12.91 -31.71 69.03
CA GLU A 81 12.63 -30.29 68.77
C GLU A 81 13.77 -29.60 68.02
N GLN A 82 15.04 -29.91 68.35
CA GLN A 82 16.18 -29.43 67.55
C GLN A 82 16.13 -29.89 66.09
N LYS A 83 15.77 -31.17 65.84
CA LYS A 83 15.59 -31.68 64.47
C LYS A 83 14.44 -30.97 63.73
N LYS A 84 13.33 -30.66 64.41
CA LYS A 84 12.21 -29.89 63.84
C LYS A 84 12.60 -28.44 63.51
N LEU A 85 13.34 -27.77 64.40
CA LEU A 85 13.85 -26.41 64.16
C LEU A 85 14.84 -26.37 62.99
N GLN A 86 15.72 -27.37 62.88
CA GLN A 86 16.60 -27.49 61.72
C GLN A 86 15.82 -27.75 60.43
N GLN A 87 14.76 -28.58 60.47
CA GLN A 87 13.89 -28.80 59.30
C GLN A 87 13.11 -27.55 58.89
N THR A 88 12.56 -26.79 59.85
CA THR A 88 11.89 -25.52 59.53
C THR A 88 12.86 -24.46 59.03
N GLN A 89 14.07 -24.37 59.58
CA GLN A 89 15.12 -23.51 59.01
C GLN A 89 15.48 -23.90 57.57
N LYS A 90 15.62 -25.19 57.27
CA LYS A 90 15.89 -25.67 55.89
C LYS A 90 14.75 -25.30 54.94
N ARG A 91 13.49 -25.58 55.32
CA ARG A 91 12.30 -25.19 54.53
C ARG A 91 12.22 -23.68 54.32
N LEU A 92 12.53 -22.87 55.34
CA LEU A 92 12.53 -21.41 55.22
C LEU A 92 13.59 -20.92 54.23
N LYS A 93 14.77 -21.55 54.20
CA LYS A 93 15.82 -21.26 53.22
C LYS A 93 15.37 -21.64 51.81
N GLU A 94 14.82 -22.84 51.63
CA GLU A 94 14.30 -23.31 50.34
C GLU A 94 13.18 -22.41 49.80
N GLU A 95 12.22 -22.00 50.63
CA GLU A 95 11.16 -21.08 50.21
C GLU A 95 11.69 -19.66 49.90
N ARG A 96 12.71 -19.19 50.63
CA ARG A 96 13.39 -17.92 50.30
C ARG A 96 14.14 -18.01 48.97
N GLU A 97 14.81 -19.12 48.69
CA GLU A 97 15.50 -19.36 47.41
C GLU A 97 14.50 -19.45 46.26
N LYS A 98 13.38 -20.16 46.43
CA LYS A 98 12.29 -20.20 45.44
C LYS A 98 11.69 -18.81 45.21
N ALA A 99 11.46 -18.03 46.26
CA ALA A 99 10.97 -16.66 46.14
C ALA A 99 11.98 -15.75 45.44
N ALA A 100 13.27 -15.88 45.73
CA ALA A 100 14.33 -15.14 45.04
C ALA A 100 14.42 -15.53 43.56
N ALA A 101 14.34 -16.82 43.25
CA ALA A 101 14.32 -17.32 41.88
C ALA A 101 13.07 -16.85 41.11
N ALA A 102 11.89 -16.83 41.76
CA ALA A 102 10.67 -16.29 41.18
C ALA A 102 10.80 -14.79 40.87
N ARG A 103 11.34 -14.00 41.80
CA ARG A 103 11.62 -12.57 41.58
C ARG A 103 12.60 -12.33 40.44
N ALA A 104 13.66 -13.13 40.36
CA ALA A 104 14.62 -13.03 39.25
C ALA A 104 13.96 -13.32 37.89
N ARG A 105 13.04 -14.28 37.84
CA ARG A 105 12.23 -14.55 36.63
C ARG A 105 11.29 -13.40 36.31
N GLU A 106 10.60 -12.85 37.30
CA GLU A 106 9.74 -11.67 37.12
C GLU A 106 10.53 -10.49 36.54
N THR A 107 11.72 -10.20 37.06
CA THR A 107 12.58 -9.13 36.51
C THR A 107 13.05 -9.42 35.09
N SER A 108 13.37 -10.68 34.76
CA SER A 108 13.73 -11.07 33.39
C SER A 108 12.56 -10.86 32.43
N LEU A 109 11.36 -11.29 32.82
CA LEU A 109 10.16 -11.15 32.01
C LEU A 109 9.75 -9.68 31.81
N LEU A 110 9.91 -8.83 32.83
CA LEU A 110 9.69 -7.38 32.68
C LEU A 110 10.68 -6.76 31.69
N ALA A 111 11.96 -7.13 31.75
CA ALA A 111 12.95 -6.65 30.79
C ALA A 111 12.64 -7.13 29.36
N GLU A 112 12.18 -8.37 29.19
CA GLU A 112 11.72 -8.89 27.89
C GLU A 112 10.49 -8.14 27.37
N LEU A 113 9.53 -7.82 28.25
CA LEU A 113 8.36 -7.02 27.90
C LEU A 113 8.73 -5.60 27.47
N GLU A 114 9.61 -4.92 28.21
CA GLU A 114 10.10 -3.59 27.85
C GLU A 114 10.80 -3.60 26.48
N GLU A 115 11.60 -4.63 26.19
CA GLU A 115 12.24 -4.80 24.88
C GLU A 115 11.21 -5.04 23.76
N ILE A 116 10.18 -5.85 24.02
CA ILE A 116 9.09 -6.09 23.06
C ILE A 116 8.31 -4.80 22.81
N GLU A 117 7.99 -4.02 23.85
CA GLU A 117 7.30 -2.74 23.72
C GLU A 117 8.11 -1.74 22.90
N ARG A 118 9.43 -1.67 23.12
CA ARG A 118 10.32 -0.84 22.31
C ARG A 118 10.30 -1.25 20.84
N ARG A 119 10.48 -2.54 20.55
CA ARG A 119 10.44 -3.07 19.17
C ARG A 119 9.08 -2.85 18.51
N LEU A 120 7.99 -2.98 19.27
CA LEU A 120 6.64 -2.73 18.78
C LEU A 120 6.49 -1.25 18.41
N ALA A 121 6.95 -0.32 19.25
CA ALA A 121 6.93 1.11 18.96
C ALA A 121 7.75 1.43 17.70
N GLU A 122 8.96 0.89 17.58
CA GLU A 122 9.80 1.04 16.38
C GLU A 122 9.08 0.55 15.12
N LYS A 123 8.53 -0.67 15.14
CA LYS A 123 7.78 -1.23 14.00
C LYS A 123 6.54 -0.42 13.65
N GLN A 124 5.80 0.09 14.64
CA GLN A 124 4.67 0.99 14.39
C GLN A 124 5.10 2.29 13.70
N THR A 125 6.25 2.86 14.08
CA THR A 125 6.78 4.05 13.39
C THR A 125 7.23 3.75 11.97
N GLU A 126 7.82 2.58 11.72
CA GLU A 126 8.20 2.13 10.38
C GLU A 126 6.96 1.96 9.49
N VAL A 127 5.92 1.29 9.98
CA VAL A 127 4.64 1.12 9.27
C VAL A 127 4.00 2.47 8.97
N ALA A 128 3.96 3.39 9.94
CA ALA A 128 3.41 4.73 9.72
C ALA A 128 4.19 5.50 8.64
N ARG A 129 5.53 5.37 8.63
CA ARG A 129 6.40 5.97 7.61
C ARG A 129 6.16 5.37 6.23
N LEU A 130 6.05 4.04 6.11
CA LEU A 130 5.75 3.36 4.86
C LEU A 130 4.37 3.75 4.33
N ALA A 131 3.34 3.75 5.18
CA ALA A 131 2.00 4.18 4.81
C ALA A 131 1.97 5.63 4.30
N ALA A 132 2.71 6.54 4.95
CA ALA A 132 2.84 7.91 4.48
C ALA A 132 3.54 8.01 3.11
N ARG A 133 4.55 7.17 2.85
CA ARG A 133 5.26 7.13 1.57
C ARG A 133 4.36 6.56 0.46
N ILE A 134 3.66 5.44 0.72
CA ILE A 134 2.67 4.85 -0.18
C ILE A 134 1.63 5.90 -0.59
N LYS A 135 1.06 6.62 0.38
CA LYS A 135 0.06 7.65 0.11
C LYS A 135 0.58 8.77 -0.80
N ARG A 136 1.82 9.23 -0.59
CA ARG A 136 2.46 10.25 -1.44
C ARG A 136 2.71 9.73 -2.86
N THR A 137 3.25 8.52 -2.99
CA THR A 137 3.48 7.91 -4.31
C THR A 137 2.16 7.72 -5.07
N GLN A 138 1.09 7.31 -4.39
CA GLN A 138 -0.24 7.21 -4.99
C GLN A 138 -0.79 8.57 -5.45
N SER A 139 -0.60 9.64 -4.66
CA SER A 139 -1.01 10.98 -5.09
C SER A 139 -0.20 11.49 -6.29
N ASP A 140 1.10 11.18 -6.33
CA ASP A 140 1.96 11.56 -7.45
C ASP A 140 1.55 10.83 -8.73
N ILE A 141 1.22 9.53 -8.65
CA ILE A 141 0.68 8.76 -9.79
C ILE A 141 -0.64 9.38 -10.27
N ALA A 142 -1.55 9.74 -9.36
CA ALA A 142 -2.82 10.37 -9.72
C ALA A 142 -2.61 11.72 -10.43
N ALA A 143 -1.67 12.54 -9.94
CA ALA A 143 -1.30 13.80 -10.58
C ALA A 143 -0.71 13.58 -11.98
N LEU A 144 0.22 12.64 -12.14
CA LEU A 144 0.80 12.27 -13.44
C LEU A 144 -0.27 11.79 -14.43
N ARG A 145 -1.21 10.94 -14.00
CA ARG A 145 -2.33 10.51 -14.84
C ARG A 145 -3.20 11.68 -15.30
N GLY A 146 -3.47 12.64 -14.43
CA GLY A 146 -4.19 13.86 -14.78
C GLY A 146 -3.44 14.71 -15.82
N GLU A 147 -2.12 14.86 -15.65
CA GLU A 147 -1.27 15.54 -16.63
C GLU A 147 -1.23 14.82 -17.98
N ILE A 148 -1.10 13.49 -17.97
CA ILE A 148 -1.11 12.66 -19.17
C ILE A 148 -2.43 12.84 -19.92
N ALA A 149 -3.57 12.72 -19.25
CA ALA A 149 -4.88 12.89 -19.88
C ALA A 149 -5.04 14.28 -20.52
N ARG A 150 -4.56 15.33 -19.84
CA ARG A 150 -4.56 16.69 -20.38
C ARG A 150 -3.67 16.82 -21.62
N LEU A 151 -2.45 16.28 -21.56
CA LEU A 151 -1.51 16.34 -22.68
C LEU A 151 -1.98 15.49 -23.87
N GLU A 152 -2.62 14.34 -23.62
CA GLU A 152 -3.25 13.52 -24.65
C GLU A 152 -4.41 14.26 -25.32
N GLY A 153 -5.25 14.97 -24.55
CA GLY A 153 -6.27 15.84 -25.11
C GLY A 153 -5.71 16.98 -25.97
N GLN A 154 -4.58 17.57 -25.57
CA GLN A 154 -3.89 18.56 -26.40
C GLN A 154 -3.34 17.91 -27.69
N ARG A 155 -2.70 16.76 -27.56
CA ARG A 155 -2.15 16.00 -28.68
C ARG A 155 -3.23 15.67 -29.72
N THR A 156 -4.42 15.20 -29.31
CA THR A 156 -5.49 14.88 -30.27
C THR A 156 -5.97 16.12 -31.03
N THR A 157 -6.09 17.25 -30.35
CA THR A 157 -6.47 18.52 -31.03
C THR A 157 -5.40 18.99 -32.02
N GLU A 158 -4.12 18.84 -31.69
CA GLU A 158 -2.99 19.14 -32.57
C GLU A 158 -2.94 18.18 -33.77
N GLU A 159 -3.17 16.88 -33.53
CA GLU A 159 -3.21 15.83 -34.54
C GLU A 159 -4.33 16.06 -35.55
N GLU A 160 -5.52 16.43 -35.08
CA GLU A 160 -6.64 16.79 -35.96
C GLU A 160 -6.34 18.04 -36.80
N ALA A 161 -5.71 19.06 -36.22
CA ALA A 161 -5.32 20.26 -36.94
C ALA A 161 -4.32 19.93 -38.06
N LEU A 162 -3.33 19.08 -37.77
CA LEU A 162 -2.36 18.59 -38.74
C LEU A 162 -3.02 17.74 -39.82
N ALA A 163 -3.96 16.86 -39.46
CA ALA A 163 -4.69 16.02 -40.42
C ALA A 163 -5.60 16.84 -41.35
N ARG A 164 -6.20 17.94 -40.86
CA ARG A 164 -6.94 18.89 -41.70
C ARG A 164 -6.01 19.61 -42.67
N LEU A 165 -4.86 20.08 -42.19
CA LEU A 165 -3.84 20.73 -43.02
C LEU A 165 -3.34 19.80 -44.13
N LEU A 166 -2.99 18.56 -43.80
CA LEU A 166 -2.52 17.55 -44.77
C LEU A 166 -3.56 17.28 -45.86
N ARG A 167 -4.84 17.20 -45.50
CA ARG A 167 -5.93 17.05 -46.48
C ARG A 167 -6.03 18.24 -47.43
N VAL A 168 -5.92 19.47 -46.91
CA VAL A 168 -5.91 20.68 -47.75
C VAL A 168 -4.70 20.69 -48.67
N MET A 169 -3.51 20.39 -48.15
CA MET A 169 -2.27 20.33 -48.92
C MET A 169 -2.36 19.30 -50.05
N TYR A 170 -2.91 18.11 -49.77
CA TYR A 170 -3.13 17.08 -50.79
C TYR A 170 -4.10 17.54 -51.89
N ARG A 171 -5.20 18.20 -51.52
CA ARG A 171 -6.16 18.76 -52.48
C ARG A 171 -5.54 19.85 -53.35
N VAL A 172 -4.76 20.74 -52.76
CA VAL A 172 -4.02 21.80 -53.49
C VAL A 172 -2.98 21.17 -54.42
N HIS A 173 -2.27 20.15 -53.96
CA HIS A 173 -1.31 19.42 -54.79
C HIS A 173 -1.99 18.77 -56.01
N ALA A 174 -3.15 18.12 -55.80
CA ALA A 174 -3.95 17.54 -56.89
C ALA A 174 -4.46 18.58 -57.90
N GLN A 175 -4.59 19.84 -57.51
CA GLN A 175 -4.98 20.96 -58.37
C GLN A 175 -3.79 21.63 -59.10
N GLY A 176 -2.60 21.00 -59.10
CA GLY A 176 -1.40 21.55 -59.73
C GLY A 176 -0.48 22.32 -58.78
N GLY A 177 -0.72 22.23 -57.47
CA GLY A 177 0.09 22.89 -56.44
C GLY A 177 -0.13 24.40 -56.36
N ALA A 178 0.79 25.11 -55.70
CA ALA A 178 0.70 26.56 -55.55
C ALA A 178 1.21 27.34 -56.77
N LEU A 179 1.82 26.66 -57.76
CA LEU A 179 2.42 27.30 -58.94
C LEU A 179 1.39 28.06 -59.80
N PRO A 180 0.21 27.49 -60.13
CA PRO A 180 -0.83 28.24 -60.83
C PRO A 180 -1.22 29.52 -60.09
N LEU A 181 -1.43 29.47 -58.76
CA LEU A 181 -1.76 30.65 -57.96
C LEU A 181 -0.70 31.76 -58.01
N ILE A 182 0.58 31.38 -58.06
CA ILE A 182 1.70 32.35 -58.16
C ILE A 182 1.79 32.91 -59.58
N LEU A 183 1.54 32.10 -60.61
CA LEU A 183 1.74 32.48 -62.01
C LEU A 183 0.51 33.11 -62.68
N SER A 184 -0.70 32.96 -62.10
CA SER A 184 -1.95 33.53 -62.62
C SER A 184 -2.16 35.02 -62.33
N GLY A 185 -1.31 35.65 -61.51
CA GLY A 185 -1.41 37.09 -61.23
C GLY A 185 -0.72 37.94 -62.29
N ASP A 186 -1.47 38.87 -62.90
CA ASP A 186 -0.95 39.78 -63.94
C ASP A 186 0.06 40.81 -63.40
N ASP A 187 0.01 41.13 -62.09
CA ASP A 187 0.86 42.15 -61.46
C ASP A 187 2.01 41.55 -60.62
N PRO A 188 3.27 42.00 -60.79
CA PRO A 188 4.41 41.50 -60.02
C PRO A 188 4.30 41.74 -58.50
N VAL A 189 3.62 42.79 -58.04
CA VAL A 189 3.46 43.07 -56.61
C VAL A 189 2.51 42.06 -55.96
N THR A 190 1.38 41.76 -56.61
CA THR A 190 0.46 40.71 -56.15
C THR A 190 1.15 39.34 -56.05
N ARG A 191 2.03 39.03 -57.00
CA ARG A 191 2.83 37.80 -57.00
C ARG A 191 3.78 37.72 -55.81
N ALA A 192 4.50 38.81 -55.50
CA ALA A 192 5.38 38.88 -54.33
C ALA A 192 4.60 38.71 -53.01
N THR A 193 3.39 39.30 -52.91
CA THR A 193 2.53 39.10 -51.73
C THR A 193 2.06 37.66 -51.58
N ALA A 194 1.68 36.99 -52.67
CA ALA A 194 1.28 35.58 -52.63
C ALA A 194 2.41 34.66 -52.13
N VAL A 195 3.63 34.87 -52.63
CA VAL A 195 4.82 34.12 -52.16
C VAL A 195 5.08 34.37 -50.68
N ARG A 196 4.96 35.62 -50.21
CA ARG A 196 5.12 35.95 -48.78
C ARG A 196 4.08 35.26 -47.89
N HIS A 197 2.83 35.20 -48.32
CA HIS A 197 1.76 34.52 -47.59
C HIS A 197 2.00 33.00 -47.52
N LEU A 198 2.44 32.39 -48.63
CA LEU A 198 2.81 30.97 -48.65
C LEU A 198 4.00 30.66 -47.73
N ALA A 199 5.03 31.51 -47.74
CA ALA A 199 6.17 31.37 -46.83
C ALA A 199 5.74 31.49 -45.35
N SER A 200 4.82 32.42 -45.05
CA SER A 200 4.27 32.59 -43.70
C SER A 200 3.47 31.37 -43.25
N LEU A 201 2.68 30.77 -44.15
CA LEU A 201 1.95 29.54 -43.89
C LEU A 201 2.90 28.35 -43.62
N ALA A 202 3.93 28.17 -44.46
CA ALA A 202 4.93 27.12 -44.25
C ALA A 202 5.67 27.27 -42.91
N ALA A 203 5.94 28.50 -42.46
CA ALA A 203 6.53 28.76 -41.16
C ALA A 203 5.58 28.39 -40.00
N LEU A 204 4.28 28.63 -40.15
CA LEU A 204 3.25 28.20 -39.20
C LEU A 204 3.16 26.67 -39.14
N ASP A 205 3.15 26.00 -40.29
CA ASP A 205 3.08 24.53 -40.37
C ASP A 205 4.29 23.89 -39.70
N ALA A 206 5.49 24.41 -39.96
CA ALA A 206 6.71 23.97 -39.30
C ALA A 206 6.64 24.16 -37.77
N ARG A 207 5.96 25.21 -37.30
CA ARG A 207 5.74 25.44 -35.87
C ARG A 207 4.76 24.42 -35.28
N LEU A 208 3.64 24.16 -35.93
CA LEU A 208 2.66 23.15 -35.50
C LEU A 208 3.30 21.76 -35.39
N ILE A 209 4.12 21.37 -36.36
CA ILE A 209 4.84 20.08 -36.32
C ILE A 209 5.80 20.01 -35.13
N ARG A 210 6.51 21.11 -34.82
CA ARG A 210 7.41 21.16 -33.65
C ARG A 210 6.63 21.09 -32.34
N GLU A 211 5.51 21.81 -32.24
CA GLU A 211 4.64 21.80 -31.06
C GLU A 211 4.08 20.38 -30.82
N TYR A 212 3.55 19.73 -31.87
CA TYR A 212 3.07 18.34 -31.81
C TYR A 212 4.14 17.36 -31.33
N ARG A 213 5.36 17.43 -31.90
CA ARG A 213 6.49 16.60 -31.44
C ARG A 213 6.83 16.84 -29.98
N GLY A 214 6.90 18.11 -29.56
CA GLY A 214 7.17 18.46 -28.17
C GLY A 214 6.06 18.01 -27.22
N THR A 215 4.79 18.01 -27.63
CA THR A 215 3.68 17.47 -26.85
C THR A 215 3.78 15.95 -26.75
N TRP A 216 4.13 15.26 -27.84
CA TRP A 216 4.35 13.81 -27.85
C TRP A 216 5.49 13.37 -26.92
N GLU A 217 6.64 14.04 -26.97
CA GLU A 217 7.77 13.78 -26.08
C GLU A 217 7.39 13.99 -24.61
N ARG A 218 6.63 15.06 -24.30
CA ARG A 218 6.11 15.31 -22.96
C ARG A 218 5.19 14.18 -22.48
N VAL A 219 4.28 13.68 -23.33
CA VAL A 219 3.42 12.54 -22.97
C VAL A 219 4.26 11.30 -22.66
N ALA A 220 5.23 10.96 -23.53
CA ALA A 220 6.10 9.80 -23.34
C ALA A 220 6.91 9.90 -22.04
N ASP A 221 7.49 11.06 -21.77
CA ASP A 221 8.24 11.34 -20.54
C ASP A 221 7.36 11.26 -19.26
N ARG A 222 6.11 11.75 -19.32
CA ARG A 222 5.18 11.62 -18.18
C ARG A 222 4.74 10.17 -17.96
N LYS A 223 4.51 9.39 -19.03
CA LYS A 223 4.21 7.95 -18.93
C LYS A 223 5.38 7.18 -18.33
N GLY A 224 6.61 7.43 -18.76
CA GLY A 224 7.80 6.81 -18.18
C GLY A 224 7.96 7.12 -16.69
N ARG A 225 7.67 8.37 -16.27
CA ARG A 225 7.64 8.70 -14.83
C ARG A 225 6.52 8.00 -14.07
N GLU A 226 5.33 7.87 -14.67
CA GLU A 226 4.23 7.16 -14.04
C GLU A 226 4.59 5.69 -13.80
N GLU A 227 5.15 5.02 -14.81
CA GLU A 227 5.61 3.62 -14.71
C GLU A 227 6.67 3.45 -13.62
N ALA A 228 7.66 4.35 -13.56
CA ALA A 228 8.68 4.34 -12.51
C ALA A 228 8.06 4.48 -11.10
N ARG A 229 7.03 5.35 -10.95
CA ARG A 229 6.32 5.51 -9.67
C ARG A 229 5.44 4.31 -9.33
N GLN A 230 4.84 3.65 -10.32
CA GLN A 230 4.10 2.40 -10.11
C GLN A 230 5.02 1.27 -9.65
N GLN A 231 6.22 1.17 -10.22
CA GLN A 231 7.24 0.22 -9.75
C GLN A 231 7.68 0.54 -8.33
N GLU A 232 7.95 1.81 -8.00
CA GLU A 232 8.26 2.23 -6.63
C GLU A 232 7.12 1.85 -5.67
N LEU A 233 5.86 2.12 -6.04
CA LEU A 233 4.70 1.75 -5.23
C LEU A 233 4.62 0.24 -4.99
N ALA A 234 4.88 -0.58 -6.02
CA ALA A 234 4.91 -2.03 -5.89
C ALA A 234 6.01 -2.50 -4.93
N THR A 235 7.21 -1.91 -5.00
CA THR A 235 8.29 -2.22 -4.04
C THR A 235 7.92 -1.82 -2.62
N LEU A 236 7.30 -0.66 -2.42
CA LEU A 236 6.83 -0.22 -1.10
C LEU A 236 5.74 -1.10 -0.52
N HIS A 237 4.89 -1.69 -1.35
CA HIS A 237 3.90 -2.68 -0.91
C HIS A 237 4.51 -4.04 -0.60
N ALA A 238 5.64 -4.40 -1.19
CA ALA A 238 6.37 -5.61 -0.85
C ALA A 238 7.16 -5.47 0.46
N ASP A 239 7.60 -4.25 0.78
CA ASP A 239 8.34 -3.91 2.00
C ASP A 239 7.45 -3.69 3.24
N ALA A 240 6.13 -3.54 3.04
CA ALA A 240 5.14 -3.25 4.09
C ALA A 240 4.43 -4.51 4.60
#